data_AF-A0A0F3MP16-F1
#
_entry.id   AF-A0A0F3MP16-F1
#
_cell.length_a   1.000
_cell.length_b   1.000
_cell.length_c   1.000
_cell.angle_alpha   90.00
_cell.angle_beta   90.00
_cell.angle_gamma   90.00
#
_symmetry.space_group_name_H-M   'P 1'
#
loop_
_entity.id
_entity.type
_entity.pdbx_description
1 polymer ?
#
loop_
_entity_poly.entity_id
_entity_poly.type
_entity_poly.pdbx_seq_one_letter_code
_entity_poly.pdbx_strand_id
1 'polypeptide(L)'
;MAMKSISVSKSSLSFFDIFVLRKNINILARCANNPDIEGNYWSKFPIYSSCIKQSIEAGKERFIVLQGAVESMDEILESNDGSLLESSTFWHSFSPEVRLMILEHLSNDDLAKLQHNDELKVEGAYAIYEE
;
A
#
# COMPACT_ATOMS: atom_id res chain seq x y z
N MET A 1 8.77 9.87 28.15
CA MET A 1 7.39 10.41 28.13
C MET A 1 7.07 11.17 26.84
N ALA A 2 8.02 11.88 26.21
CA ALA A 2 7.75 12.77 25.07
C ALA A 2 7.17 12.15 23.78
N MET A 3 7.53 10.91 23.40
CA MET A 3 7.01 10.31 22.16
C MET A 3 5.60 9.73 22.29
N LYS A 4 5.26 9.19 23.47
CA LYS A 4 3.96 8.56 23.71
C LYS A 4 2.81 9.59 23.71
N SER A 5 3.12 10.86 23.97
CA SER A 5 2.16 11.96 23.94
C SER A 5 1.99 12.59 22.55
N ILE A 6 2.81 12.20 21.56
CA ILE A 6 2.67 12.68 20.18
C ILE A 6 1.72 11.73 19.46
N SER A 7 0.52 12.20 19.11
CA SER A 7 -0.42 11.45 18.27
C SER A 7 0.04 11.45 16.82
N VAL A 8 -0.05 10.31 16.14
CA VAL A 8 0.20 10.22 14.70
C VAL A 8 -1.14 10.11 13.97
N SER A 9 -1.45 11.11 13.15
CA SER A 9 -2.72 11.22 12.43
C SER A 9 -3.93 11.21 13.40
N LYS A 10 -5.13 10.88 12.91
CA LYS A 10 -6.34 10.67 13.71
C LYS A 10 -6.36 9.29 14.41
N SER A 11 -5.21 8.64 14.58
CA SER A 11 -5.13 7.32 15.21
C SER A 11 -4.98 7.45 16.73
N SER A 12 -5.41 6.42 17.47
CA SER A 12 -5.13 6.28 18.90
C SER A 12 -3.68 5.88 19.20
N LEU A 13 -2.87 5.64 18.16
CA LEU A 13 -1.49 5.20 18.28
C LEU A 13 -0.55 6.41 18.38
N SER A 14 0.40 6.32 19.30
CA SER A 14 1.42 7.34 19.48
C SER A 14 2.54 7.23 18.46
N PHE A 15 3.37 8.27 18.36
CA PHE A 15 4.59 8.25 17.56
C PHE A 15 5.49 7.08 17.94
N PHE A 16 5.55 6.75 19.24
CA PHE A 16 6.30 5.59 19.71
C PHE A 16 5.71 4.27 19.20
N ASP A 17 4.38 4.12 19.23
CA ASP A 17 3.70 2.92 18.75
C ASP A 17 3.94 2.68 17.25
N ILE A 18 3.98 3.76 16.47
CA ILE A 18 4.13 3.71 15.02
C ILE A 18 5.60 3.57 14.61
N PHE A 19 6.47 4.49 15.03
CA PHE A 19 7.83 4.58 14.50
C PHE A 19 8.87 3.77 15.28
N VAL A 20 8.58 3.40 16.53
CA VAL A 20 9.49 2.56 17.33
C VAL A 20 8.98 1.13 17.43
N LEU A 21 7.69 0.93 17.72
CA LEU A 21 7.11 -0.42 17.83
C LEU A 21 6.54 -0.97 16.52
N ARG A 22 6.44 -0.15 15.45
CA ARG A 22 5.94 -0.57 14.12
C ARG A 22 4.58 -1.27 14.16
N LYS A 23 3.69 -0.87 15.07
CA LYS A 23 2.40 -1.55 15.28
C LYS A 23 1.45 -1.48 14.08
N ASN A 24 1.66 -0.56 13.15
CA ASN A 24 0.81 -0.41 11.98
C ASN A 24 1.62 0.10 10.78
N ILE A 25 1.86 -0.81 9.82
CA ILE A 25 2.63 -0.51 8.61
C ILE A 25 1.89 0.40 7.63
N ASN A 26 0.56 0.39 7.61
CA ASN A 26 -0.24 1.26 6.76
C ASN A 26 -0.19 2.71 7.24
N ILE A 27 -0.21 2.94 8.56
CA ILE A 27 0.02 4.28 9.12
C ILE A 27 1.44 4.75 8.78
N LEU A 28 2.45 3.87 8.84
CA LEU A 28 3.80 4.20 8.38
C LEU A 28 3.81 4.60 6.90
N ALA A 29 3.15 3.84 6.02
CA ALA A 29 3.07 4.13 4.59
C ALA A 29 2.47 5.51 4.30
N ARG A 30 1.35 5.85 4.95
CA ARG A 30 0.73 7.18 4.80
C ARG A 30 1.61 8.32 5.32
N CYS A 31 2.44 8.04 6.32
CA CYS A 31 3.34 9.03 6.92
C CYS A 31 4.69 9.14 6.19
N ALA A 32 5.09 8.14 5.41
CA ALA A 32 6.44 7.98 4.90
C ALA A 32 6.89 9.09 3.94
N ASN A 33 5.93 9.73 3.26
CA ASN A 33 6.16 10.84 2.33
C ASN A 33 5.83 12.21 2.95
N ASN A 34 5.55 12.27 4.25
CA ASN A 34 5.28 13.54 4.92
C ASN A 34 6.62 14.26 5.25
N PRO A 35 6.88 15.45 4.68
CA PRO A 35 8.16 16.15 4.86
C PRO A 35 8.40 16.56 6.32
N ASP A 36 7.35 16.78 7.12
CA ASP A 36 7.49 17.08 8.55
C ASP A 36 8.06 15.89 9.32
N ILE A 37 7.78 14.66 8.85
CA ILE A 37 8.25 13.41 9.45
C ILE A 37 9.69 13.11 9.03
N GLU A 38 10.01 13.36 7.76
CA GLU A 38 11.35 13.14 7.22
C GLU A 38 12.37 14.17 7.76
N GLY A 39 11.99 15.44 7.90
CA GLY A 39 12.91 16.53 8.23
C GLY A 39 13.20 16.75 9.73
N ASN A 40 12.28 16.40 10.64
CA ASN A 40 12.33 16.91 12.02
C ASN A 40 12.61 15.88 13.13
N TYR A 41 12.47 14.57 12.89
CA TYR A 41 12.40 13.62 14.01
C TYR A 41 13.75 13.00 14.42
N TRP A 42 14.77 13.05 13.55
CA TRP A 42 16.08 12.47 13.86
C TRP A 42 16.83 13.32 14.90
N SER A 43 16.67 14.64 14.83
CA SER A 43 17.22 15.59 15.81
C SER A 43 16.43 15.60 17.11
N LYS A 44 15.10 15.43 17.04
CA LYS A 44 14.21 15.44 18.20
C LYS A 44 14.35 14.19 19.08
N PHE A 45 14.72 13.06 18.47
CA PHE A 45 14.84 11.78 19.16
C PHE A 45 16.09 10.97 18.77
N PRO A 46 17.30 11.43 19.12
CA PRO A 46 18.55 10.84 18.63
C PRO A 46 18.73 9.36 18.98
N ILE A 47 18.29 8.95 20.18
CA ILE A 47 18.40 7.56 20.67
C ILE A 47 17.61 6.58 19.78
N TYR A 48 16.50 7.03 19.20
CA TYR A 48 15.63 6.22 18.35
C TYR A 48 15.82 6.52 16.85
N SER A 49 16.77 7.37 16.49
CA SER A 49 16.97 7.85 15.11
C SER A 49 17.07 6.71 14.09
N SER A 50 17.88 5.69 14.39
CA SER A 50 18.03 4.51 13.54
C SER A 50 16.71 3.74 13.38
N CYS A 51 15.98 3.52 14.48
CA CYS A 51 14.68 2.84 14.45
C CYS A 51 13.65 3.61 13.62
N ILE A 52 13.57 4.93 13.82
CA ILE A 52 12.66 5.83 13.10
C ILE A 52 12.99 5.83 11.60
N LYS A 53 14.27 5.94 11.24
CA LYS A 53 14.72 5.91 9.85
C LYS A 53 14.28 4.62 9.14
N GLN A 54 14.55 3.47 9.75
CA GLN A 54 14.11 2.18 9.21
C GLN A 54 12.58 2.07 9.09
N SER A 55 11.84 2.62 10.06
CA SER A 55 10.37 2.63 10.00
C SER A 55 9.84 3.53 8.87
N ILE A 56 10.51 4.64 8.58
CA ILE A 56 10.20 5.50 7.42
C ILE A 56 10.48 4.73 6.13
N GLU A 57 11.65 4.10 6.01
CA GLU A 57 12.03 3.29 4.84
C GLU A 57 11.01 2.17 4.59
N ALA A 58 10.66 1.39 5.61
CA ALA A 58 9.62 0.36 5.51
C ALA A 58 8.24 0.91 5.13
N GLY A 59 7.90 2.11 5.62
CA GLY A 59 6.69 2.83 5.20
C GLY A 59 6.73 3.19 3.71
N LYS A 60 7.86 3.70 3.20
CA LYS A 60 8.03 4.04 1.78
C LYS A 60 7.90 2.78 0.91
N GLU A 61 8.52 1.68 1.31
CA GLU A 61 8.40 0.40 0.61
C GLU A 61 6.94 -0.07 0.55
N ARG A 62 6.22 -0.05 1.69
CA ARG A 62 4.79 -0.40 1.73
C ARG A 62 3.96 0.51 0.83
N PHE A 63 4.23 1.82 0.83
CA PHE A 63 3.53 2.78 -0.03
C PHE A 63 3.74 2.47 -1.52
N ILE A 64 4.98 2.16 -1.93
CA ILE A 64 5.30 1.80 -3.32
C ILE A 64 4.50 0.55 -3.74
N VAL A 65 4.50 -0.50 -2.90
CA VAL A 65 3.75 -1.73 -3.20
C VAL A 65 2.25 -1.48 -3.29
N LEU A 66 1.68 -0.64 -2.41
CA LEU A 66 0.26 -0.26 -2.48
C LEU A 66 -0.07 0.52 -3.75
N GLN A 67 0.78 1.48 -4.11
CA GLN A 67 0.59 2.32 -5.28
C GLN A 67 0.66 1.49 -6.56
N GLY A 68 1.65 0.60 -6.69
CA GLY A 68 1.75 -0.30 -7.83
C GLY A 68 0.53 -1.22 -7.96
N ALA A 69 -0.01 -1.72 -6.84
CA ALA A 69 -1.23 -2.53 -6.88
C ALA A 69 -2.47 -1.73 -7.32
N VAL A 70 -2.59 -0.44 -6.95
CA VAL A 70 -3.66 0.44 -7.47
C VAL A 70 -3.51 0.62 -8.97
N GLU A 71 -2.29 0.89 -9.45
CA GLU A 71 -2.00 1.08 -10.87
C GLU A 71 -2.34 -0.18 -11.68
N SER A 72 -1.94 -1.37 -11.22
CA SER A 72 -2.30 -2.63 -11.89
C SER A 72 -3.80 -2.91 -11.86
N MET A 73 -4.52 -2.53 -10.80
CA MET A 73 -5.99 -2.60 -10.78
C MET A 73 -6.63 -1.65 -11.79
N ASP A 74 -6.12 -0.41 -11.90
CA ASP A 74 -6.59 0.54 -12.91
C ASP A 74 -6.36 -0.04 -14.33
N GLU A 75 -5.17 -0.58 -14.62
CA GLU A 75 -4.85 -1.21 -15.92
C GLU A 75 -5.75 -2.41 -16.26
N ILE A 76 -6.00 -3.31 -15.30
CA ILE A 76 -6.88 -4.47 -15.49
C ILE A 76 -8.31 -4.05 -15.85
N LEU A 77 -8.80 -2.99 -15.20
CA LEU A 77 -10.17 -2.51 -15.38
C LEU A 77 -10.34 -1.65 -16.64
N GLU A 78 -9.29 -0.96 -17.08
CA GLU A 78 -9.26 -0.21 -18.35
C GLU A 78 -9.07 -1.12 -19.57
N SER A 79 -8.30 -2.20 -19.45
CA SER A 79 -7.98 -3.12 -20.57
C SER A 79 -9.10 -4.11 -20.91
N ASN A 80 -10.19 -4.11 -20.14
CA ASN A 80 -11.24 -5.10 -20.29
C ASN A 80 -12.29 -4.71 -21.34
N ASP A 81 -12.73 -5.69 -22.15
CA ASP A 81 -13.61 -5.53 -23.32
C ASP A 81 -15.10 -5.36 -23.00
N GLY A 82 -15.44 -4.98 -21.76
CA GLY A 82 -16.80 -4.65 -21.32
C GLY A 82 -17.39 -5.59 -20.27
N SER A 83 -16.73 -6.71 -19.95
CA SER A 83 -17.25 -7.70 -18.97
C SER A 83 -17.25 -7.22 -17.50
N LEU A 84 -16.48 -6.18 -17.17
CA LEU A 84 -16.31 -5.60 -15.83
C LEU A 84 -16.66 -4.11 -15.82
N LEU A 85 -17.47 -3.64 -16.77
CA LEU A 85 -17.79 -2.21 -16.93
C LEU A 85 -18.36 -1.59 -15.63
N GLU A 86 -19.21 -2.33 -14.91
CA GLU A 86 -19.74 -1.90 -13.61
C GLU A 86 -18.65 -1.82 -12.52
N SER A 87 -17.79 -2.82 -12.43
CA SER A 87 -16.67 -2.85 -11.48
C SER A 87 -15.64 -1.76 -11.76
N SER A 88 -15.33 -1.50 -13.04
CA SER A 88 -14.48 -0.40 -13.49
C SER A 88 -15.07 0.94 -13.07
N THR A 89 -16.35 1.18 -13.40
CA THR A 89 -17.05 2.42 -13.04
C THR A 89 -17.06 2.63 -11.52
N PHE A 90 -17.29 1.58 -10.73
CA PHE A 90 -17.32 1.66 -9.28
C PHE A 90 -15.93 1.91 -8.69
N TRP A 91 -14.90 1.18 -9.15
CA TRP A 91 -13.52 1.36 -8.69
C TRP A 91 -13.02 2.78 -8.98
N HIS A 92 -13.24 3.28 -10.19
CA HIS A 92 -12.79 4.61 -10.56
C HIS A 92 -13.60 5.73 -9.90
N SER A 93 -14.80 5.44 -9.37
CA SER A 93 -15.59 6.39 -8.57
C SER A 93 -14.95 6.72 -7.21
N PHE A 94 -14.07 5.85 -6.70
CA PHE A 94 -13.34 6.10 -5.46
C PHE A 94 -12.20 7.11 -5.67
N SER A 95 -11.96 7.94 -4.65
CA SER A 95 -10.76 8.78 -4.61
C SER A 95 -9.49 7.90 -4.49
N PRO A 96 -8.31 8.41 -4.90
CA PRO A 96 -7.06 7.69 -4.79
C PRO A 96 -6.79 7.15 -3.37
N GLU A 97 -7.11 7.94 -2.34
CA GLU A 97 -6.93 7.56 -0.95
C GLU A 97 -7.84 6.39 -0.54
N VAL A 98 -9.07 6.34 -1.05
CA VAL A 98 -10.01 5.26 -0.75
C VAL A 98 -9.55 3.97 -1.42
N ARG A 99 -9.05 4.03 -2.66
CA ARG A 99 -8.48 2.87 -3.37
C ARG A 99 -7.30 2.27 -2.59
N LEU A 100 -6.39 3.11 -2.12
CA LEU A 100 -5.29 2.70 -1.25
C LEU A 100 -5.81 2.05 0.05
N MET A 101 -6.79 2.66 0.72
CA MET A 101 -7.38 2.11 1.95
C MET A 101 -8.06 0.75 1.76
N ILE A 102 -8.65 0.49 0.59
CA ILE A 102 -9.20 -0.83 0.27
C ILE A 102 -8.07 -1.86 0.24
N LEU A 103 -7.00 -1.56 -0.49
CA LEU A 103 -5.86 -2.46 -0.69
C LEU A 103 -4.95 -2.61 0.54
N GLU A 104 -4.98 -1.66 1.48
CA GLU A 104 -4.22 -1.71 2.73
C GLU A 104 -4.49 -2.95 3.60
N HIS A 105 -5.62 -3.64 3.39
CA HIS A 105 -5.96 -4.88 4.11
C HIS A 105 -5.20 -6.10 3.58
N LEU A 106 -4.54 -5.99 2.43
CA LEU A 106 -3.77 -7.07 1.82
C LEU A 106 -2.32 -7.07 2.31
N SER A 107 -1.73 -8.26 2.38
CA SER A 107 -0.30 -8.43 2.67
C SER A 107 0.55 -7.88 1.52
N ASN A 108 1.85 -7.61 1.76
CA ASN A 108 2.74 -7.22 0.66
C ASN A 108 2.80 -8.29 -0.43
N ASP A 109 2.77 -9.56 -0.06
CA ASP A 109 2.82 -10.68 -1.01
C ASP A 109 1.55 -10.72 -1.89
N ASP A 110 0.39 -10.46 -1.30
CA ASP A 110 -0.88 -10.43 -2.06
C ASP A 110 -0.97 -9.20 -2.97
N LEU A 111 -0.46 -8.05 -2.51
CA LEU A 111 -0.35 -6.85 -3.37
C LEU A 111 0.65 -7.06 -4.52
N ALA A 112 1.74 -7.79 -4.30
CA ALA A 112 2.70 -8.10 -5.34
C ALA A 112 2.10 -9.00 -6.42
N LYS A 113 1.20 -9.92 -6.06
CA LYS A 113 0.46 -10.75 -7.04
C LYS A 113 -0.47 -9.94 -7.93
N LEU A 114 -1.02 -8.83 -7.43
CA LEU A 114 -1.82 -7.91 -8.25
C LEU A 114 -0.96 -7.19 -9.29
N GLN A 115 0.32 -6.98 -8.99
CA GLN A 115 1.29 -6.31 -9.87
C GLN A 115 1.92 -7.26 -10.89
N HIS A 116 2.13 -8.52 -10.50
CA HIS A 116 2.58 -9.57 -11.40
C HIS A 116 1.37 -10.32 -11.96
N ASN A 117 0.73 -9.69 -12.94
CA ASN A 117 -0.21 -10.38 -13.82
C ASN A 117 0.61 -11.26 -14.78
N ASP A 118 1.32 -12.25 -14.24
CA ASP A 118 1.80 -13.36 -15.05
C ASP A 118 0.52 -13.98 -15.62
N GLU A 119 0.27 -13.72 -16.91
CA GLU A 119 -0.78 -14.34 -17.69
C GLU A 119 -0.88 -15.79 -17.22
N LEU A 120 -1.98 -16.14 -16.55
CA LEU A 120 -2.38 -17.52 -16.45
C LEU A 120 -2.59 -17.96 -17.90
N LYS A 121 -1.52 -18.40 -18.56
CA LYS A 121 -1.57 -19.15 -19.80
C LYS A 121 -2.48 -20.33 -19.45
N VAL A 122 -3.72 -20.24 -19.89
CA VAL A 122 -4.64 -21.36 -19.94
C VAL A 122 -4.04 -22.33 -20.95
N GLU A 123 -3.07 -23.11 -20.50
CA GLU A 123 -2.51 -24.23 -21.23
C GLU A 123 -3.50 -25.39 -21.06
N GLY A 124 -4.51 -25.43 -21.93
CA GLY A 124 -5.38 -26.61 -22.00
C GLY A 124 -6.78 -26.36 -22.53
N ALA A 125 -6.92 -26.16 -23.84
CA ALA A 125 -8.10 -26.60 -24.58
C ALA A 125 -7.83 -26.61 -26.10
N TYR A 126 -6.94 -27.48 -26.57
CA TYR A 126 -7.01 -27.96 -27.96
C TYR A 126 -7.51 -29.40 -27.94
N ALA A 127 -8.79 -29.57 -28.23
CA ALA A 127 -9.32 -30.79 -28.82
C ALA A 127 -10.18 -30.37 -30.00
N ILE A 128 -9.52 -30.27 -31.15
CA ILE A 128 -10.13 -30.21 -32.48
C ILE A 128 -10.72 -31.61 -32.72
N TYR A 129 -12.03 -31.72 -32.91
CA TYR A 129 -12.61 -32.93 -33.48
C TYR A 129 -12.41 -32.83 -35.00
N GLU A 130 -11.58 -33.71 -35.57
CA GLU A 130 -11.66 -34.03 -36.99
C GLU A 130 -12.78 -35.07 -37.18
N GLU A 131 -13.69 -34.79 -38.10
CA GLU A 131 -14.62 -35.76 -38.70
C GLU A 131 -14.11 -36.11 -40.10
#